data_AF-A0A143DCI0-F1
#
_entry.id   AF-A0A143DCI0-F1
#
_cell.length_a   1.000
_cell.length_b   1.000
_cell.length_c   1.000
_cell.angle_alpha   90.00
_cell.angle_beta   90.00
_cell.angle_gamma   90.00
#
_symmetry.space_group_name_H-M   'P 1'
#
loop_
_entity.id
_entity.type
_entity.pdbx_description
1 polymer ?
#
loop_
_entity_poly.entity_id
_entity_poly.type
_entity_poly.pdbx_seq_one_letter_code
_entity_poly.pdbx_strand_id
1 'polypeptide(L)'
;MTSGGVGMRCAAPWYEMNVQAPDNSVSTCCYYYGNMPFWDRLENADSSVLDVWNHPDIQYIRRIQMGETTDSYGCEGCGYFSNQTDKDDVPYFNFEAPPDLSEKQRQNFDLAKSEFESRAIELKSLPLRQFFFFGYQCNIDMYHVYPDSASS
;
A
#
# COMPACT_ATOMS: atom_id res chain seq x y z
N MET A 1 -36.96 -0.26 6.10
CA MET A 1 -36.12 0.51 7.03
C MET A 1 -35.80 -0.44 8.17
N THR A 2 -34.61 -0.98 8.37
CA THR A 2 -33.23 -0.45 8.26
C THR A 2 -32.28 -1.57 7.84
N SER A 3 -31.66 -1.45 6.67
CA SER A 3 -30.52 -2.27 6.24
C SER A 3 -29.28 -1.80 7.02
N GLY A 4 -28.90 -2.54 8.05
CA GLY A 4 -27.68 -2.29 8.83
C GLY A 4 -26.45 -2.36 7.93
N GLY A 5 -25.71 -1.26 7.87
CA GLY A 5 -24.62 -1.03 6.92
C GLY A 5 -23.53 -2.09 6.98
N VAL A 6 -23.34 -2.79 5.87
CA VAL A 6 -22.16 -3.62 5.62
C VAL A 6 -21.03 -2.65 5.29
N GLY A 7 -20.13 -2.44 6.27
CA GLY A 7 -19.04 -1.47 6.19
C GLY A 7 -18.19 -1.60 4.93
N MET A 8 -17.74 -0.44 4.45
CA MET A 8 -16.88 -0.15 3.29
C MET A 8 -15.63 -1.08 3.25
N ARG A 9 -15.19 -1.61 2.09
CA ARG A 9 -14.15 -2.70 2.04
C ARG A 9 -13.09 -2.58 0.94
N CYS A 10 -12.37 -1.46 0.85
CA CYS A 10 -11.25 -1.41 -0.09
C CYS A 10 -10.10 -2.33 0.37
N ALA A 11 -9.63 -3.24 -0.48
CA ALA A 11 -8.50 -4.13 -0.19
C ALA A 11 -7.12 -3.46 -0.37
N ALA A 12 -7.06 -2.30 -1.04
CA ALA A 12 -5.81 -1.62 -1.37
C ALA A 12 -4.86 -1.43 -0.15
N PRO A 13 -5.34 -1.12 1.08
CA PRO A 13 -4.49 -1.02 2.28
C PRO A 13 -3.78 -2.30 2.73
N TRP A 14 -4.14 -3.46 2.18
CA TRP A 14 -3.48 -4.75 2.40
C TRP A 14 -2.69 -5.23 1.19
N TYR A 15 -2.78 -4.52 0.06
CA TYR A 15 -2.34 -5.03 -1.24
C TYR A 15 -1.31 -4.12 -1.91
N GLU A 16 -1.57 -2.81 -1.95
CA GLU A 16 -0.84 -1.86 -2.78
C GLU A 16 -0.11 -0.82 -1.94
N MET A 17 1.17 -0.60 -2.27
CA MET A 17 1.95 0.54 -1.81
C MET A 17 2.22 1.47 -2.98
N ASN A 18 1.87 2.74 -2.82
CA ASN A 18 2.14 3.79 -3.78
C ASN A 18 3.20 4.72 -3.20
N VAL A 19 4.30 4.92 -3.91
CA VAL A 19 5.38 5.82 -3.52
C VAL A 19 5.37 7.00 -4.48
N GLN A 20 5.21 8.20 -3.94
CA GLN A 20 5.32 9.45 -4.69
C GLN A 20 6.75 9.94 -4.57
N ALA A 21 7.52 9.80 -5.65
CA ALA A 21 8.94 10.12 -5.63
C ALA A 21 9.28 11.61 -5.44
N PRO A 22 8.45 12.61 -5.84
CA PRO A 22 8.78 14.02 -5.64
C PRO A 22 8.87 14.46 -4.17
N ASP A 23 8.03 13.87 -3.30
CA ASP A 23 7.95 14.21 -1.88
C ASP A 23 8.30 13.03 -0.96
N ASN A 24 8.67 11.87 -1.53
CA ASN A 24 8.84 10.61 -0.84
C ASN A 24 7.62 10.19 0.00
N SER A 25 6.42 10.63 -0.36
CA SER A 25 5.22 10.22 0.37
C SER A 25 4.77 8.81 -0.02
N VAL A 26 4.18 8.09 0.93
CA VAL A 26 3.71 6.72 0.73
C VAL A 26 2.22 6.64 1.04
N SER A 27 1.45 5.98 0.17
CA SER A 27 0.03 5.74 0.38
C SER A 27 -0.36 4.31 0.01
N THR A 28 -1.60 3.93 0.33
CA THR A 28 -2.15 2.61 0.01
C THR A 28 -2.93 2.57 -1.30
N CYS A 29 -3.08 3.70 -1.98
CA CYS A 29 -3.86 3.81 -3.22
C CYS A 29 -3.48 5.10 -3.97
N CYS A 30 -3.44 5.04 -5.30
CA CYS A 30 -3.18 6.20 -6.16
C CYS A 30 -4.23 7.31 -6.09
N TYR A 31 -5.45 7.01 -5.63
CA TYR A 31 -6.53 7.97 -5.45
C TYR A 31 -6.62 8.54 -4.03
N TYR A 32 -5.71 8.15 -3.15
CA TYR A 32 -5.71 8.57 -1.76
C TYR A 32 -5.22 10.02 -1.63
N TYR A 33 -5.99 10.86 -0.95
CA TYR A 33 -5.69 12.28 -0.74
C TYR A 33 -5.66 12.70 0.75
N GLY A 34 -5.59 11.73 1.66
CA GLY A 34 -5.42 11.98 3.10
C GLY A 34 -3.95 12.23 3.48
N ASN A 35 -3.64 12.28 4.78
CA ASN A 35 -2.23 12.39 5.20
C ASN A 35 -1.47 11.13 4.81
N MET A 36 -0.26 11.32 4.32
CA MET A 36 0.63 10.26 3.87
C MET A 36 1.90 10.30 4.71
N PRO A 37 2.37 9.16 5.22
CA PRO A 37 3.71 9.09 5.77
C PRO A 37 4.76 9.37 4.70
N PHE A 38 5.95 9.72 5.15
CA PHE A 38 7.11 9.91 4.30
C PHE A 38 8.03 8.71 4.45
N TRP A 39 8.54 8.21 3.33
CA TRP A 39 9.70 7.33 3.33
C TRP A 39 10.93 8.22 3.51
N ASP A 40 11.79 7.87 4.47
CA ASP A 40 13.10 8.48 4.58
C ASP A 40 13.86 8.37 3.25
N ARG A 41 14.64 9.41 2.93
CA ARG A 41 15.53 9.37 1.76
C ARG A 41 16.46 8.17 1.90
N LEU A 42 16.75 7.47 0.80
CA LEU A 42 17.52 6.21 0.82
C LEU A 42 18.88 6.34 1.52
N GLU A 43 19.54 7.49 1.41
CA GLU A 43 20.80 7.78 2.10
C GLU A 43 20.70 7.82 3.64
N ASN A 44 19.49 7.96 4.18
CA ASN A 44 19.19 8.03 5.61
C ASN A 44 18.18 6.95 6.06
N ALA A 45 17.85 6.00 5.18
CA ALA A 45 16.82 5.02 5.44
C ALA A 45 17.31 3.94 6.40
N ASP A 46 17.05 4.12 7.70
CA ASP A 46 17.14 3.07 8.71
C ASP A 46 15.86 2.21 8.76
N SER A 47 14.78 2.70 8.16
CA SER A 47 13.45 2.07 8.14
C SER A 47 13.33 1.01 7.04
N SER A 48 12.85 -0.19 7.40
CA SER A 48 12.55 -1.23 6.42
C SER A 48 11.24 -0.95 5.67
N VAL A 49 11.02 -1.61 4.53
CA VAL A 49 9.73 -1.56 3.81
C VAL A 49 8.56 -1.91 4.73
N LEU A 50 8.77 -2.88 5.63
CA LEU A 50 7.73 -3.34 6.55
C LEU A 50 7.40 -2.29 7.63
N ASP A 51 8.40 -1.52 8.07
CA ASP A 51 8.19 -0.43 9.03
C ASP A 51 7.34 0.68 8.41
N VAL A 52 7.67 1.10 7.19
CA VAL A 52 6.89 2.08 6.43
C VAL A 52 5.48 1.55 6.12
N TRP A 53 5.39 0.27 5.74
CA TRP A 53 4.11 -0.39 5.45
C TRP A 53 3.20 -0.55 6.67
N ASN A 54 3.76 -0.49 7.86
CA ASN A 54 3.05 -0.50 9.13
C ASN A 54 3.10 0.84 9.86
N HIS A 55 3.42 1.94 9.16
CA HIS A 55 3.35 3.27 9.75
C HIS A 55 1.94 3.56 10.31
N PRO A 56 1.80 4.25 11.45
CA PRO A 56 0.50 4.54 12.07
C PRO A 56 -0.55 5.12 11.11
N ASP A 57 -0.15 5.99 10.19
CA ASP A 57 -1.05 6.57 9.18
C ASP A 57 -1.60 5.53 8.20
N ILE A 58 -0.78 4.55 7.78
CA ILE A 58 -1.22 3.44 6.92
C ILE A 58 -2.15 2.51 7.70
N GLN A 59 -1.81 2.22 8.96
CA GLN A 59 -2.68 1.44 9.84
C GLN A 59 -4.04 2.14 10.07
N TYR A 60 -4.06 3.47 10.15
CA TYR A 60 -5.29 4.25 10.30
C TYR A 60 -6.23 4.05 9.10
N ILE A 61 -5.69 4.00 7.86
CA ILE A 61 -6.47 3.68 6.66
C ILE A 61 -7.12 2.29 6.77
N ARG A 62 -6.41 1.28 7.28
CA ARG A 62 -6.98 -0.07 7.52
C ARG A 62 -8.13 -0.03 8.54
N ARG A 63 -7.99 0.78 9.60
CA ARG A 63 -9.06 0.98 10.61
C ARG A 63 -10.31 1.61 10.02
N ILE A 64 -10.15 2.57 9.10
CA ILE A 64 -11.27 3.16 8.34
C ILE A 64 -12.00 2.09 7.53
N GLN A 65 -11.27 1.24 6.81
CA GLN A 65 -11.86 0.13 6.05
C GLN A 65 -12.51 -0.94 6.95
N MET A 66 -12.15 -1.01 8.22
CA MET A 66 -12.81 -1.87 9.19
C MET A 66 -14.07 -1.24 9.81
N GLY A 67 -14.34 0.04 9.53
CA GLY A 67 -15.43 0.80 10.14
C GLY A 67 -15.18 1.13 11.61
N GLU A 68 -13.92 1.13 12.07
CA GLU A 68 -13.56 1.54 13.43
C GLU A 68 -13.65 3.06 13.63
N THR A 69 -13.75 3.82 12.53
CA THR A 69 -13.89 5.28 12.53
C THR A 69 -14.91 5.72 11.49
N THR A 70 -15.55 6.88 11.74
CA THR A 70 -16.45 7.56 10.80
C THR A 70 -15.72 8.54 9.89
N ASP A 71 -14.42 8.74 10.13
CA ASP A 71 -13.56 9.56 9.29
C ASP A 71 -13.35 8.86 7.94
N SER A 72 -13.63 9.58 6.87
CA SER A 72 -13.41 9.11 5.50
C SER A 72 -11.95 9.22 5.08
N TYR A 73 -11.15 10.06 5.75
CA TYR A 73 -9.70 10.26 5.62
C TYR A 73 -9.16 10.05 4.20
N GLY A 74 -9.49 10.98 3.30
CA GLY A 74 -8.97 10.91 1.94
C GLY A 74 -9.63 9.87 1.04
N CYS A 75 -10.67 9.18 1.50
CA CYS A 75 -11.39 8.16 0.74
C CYS A 75 -12.85 8.55 0.43
N GLU A 76 -13.34 9.68 0.94
CA GLU A 76 -14.71 10.15 0.69
C GLU A 76 -15.01 10.30 -0.80
N GLY A 77 -16.18 9.83 -1.25
CA GLY A 77 -16.60 9.96 -2.64
C GLY A 77 -15.76 9.19 -3.67
N CYS A 78 -14.76 8.41 -3.25
CA CYS A 78 -13.95 7.63 -4.17
C CYS A 78 -14.79 6.48 -4.77
N GLY A 79 -14.84 6.41 -6.11
CA GLY A 79 -15.59 5.39 -6.83
C GLY A 79 -15.16 3.96 -6.49
N TYR A 80 -13.89 3.78 -6.11
CA TYR A 80 -13.32 2.52 -5.64
C TYR A 80 -13.55 2.26 -4.14
N PHE A 81 -13.77 3.30 -3.34
CA PHE A 81 -14.06 3.22 -1.90
C PHE A 81 -15.48 2.72 -1.62
N SER A 82 -16.41 3.01 -2.54
CA SER A 82 -17.80 2.58 -2.39
C SER A 82 -18.01 1.06 -2.53
N ASN A 83 -16.98 0.30 -2.93
CA ASN A 83 -16.98 -1.17 -3.02
C ASN A 83 -18.33 -1.75 -3.45
N GLN A 84 -18.91 -1.15 -4.51
CA GLN A 84 -20.14 -1.66 -5.07
C GLN A 84 -19.81 -3.02 -5.68
N THR A 85 -20.35 -4.08 -5.06
CA THR A 85 -20.17 -5.49 -5.43
C THR A 85 -20.70 -5.83 -6.83
N ASP A 86 -21.20 -4.83 -7.58
CA ASP A 86 -21.80 -4.96 -8.91
C ASP A 86 -20.86 -4.53 -10.06
N LYS A 87 -19.62 -4.11 -9.77
CA LYS A 87 -18.64 -3.75 -10.80
C LYS A 87 -17.52 -4.78 -10.87
N ASP A 88 -17.51 -5.53 -11.97
CA ASP A 88 -16.44 -6.45 -12.37
C ASP A 88 -15.06 -5.77 -12.55
N ASP A 89 -15.00 -4.42 -12.50
CA ASP A 89 -13.82 -3.59 -12.79
C ASP A 89 -13.19 -2.91 -11.56
N VAL A 90 -13.35 -3.45 -10.35
CA VAL A 90 -12.68 -2.89 -9.17
C VAL A 90 -11.25 -3.46 -9.09
N PRO A 91 -10.18 -2.66 -9.28
CA PRO A 91 -8.77 -3.09 -9.38
C PRO A 91 -8.18 -3.73 -8.10
N TYR A 92 -9.02 -4.02 -7.10
CA TYR A 92 -8.64 -4.55 -5.80
C TYR A 92 -9.59 -5.64 -5.28
N PHE A 93 -10.66 -5.99 -6.01
CA PHE A 93 -11.69 -6.88 -5.48
C PHE A 93 -11.26 -8.36 -5.44
N ASN A 94 -10.38 -8.77 -6.36
CA ASN A 94 -9.88 -10.14 -6.40
C ASN A 94 -8.39 -10.16 -6.02
N PHE A 95 -8.10 -10.65 -4.81
CA PHE A 95 -6.79 -11.26 -4.49
C PHE A 95 -6.61 -12.53 -5.34
N GLU A 96 -6.45 -12.35 -6.64
CA GLU A 96 -6.08 -13.40 -7.59
C GLU A 96 -4.57 -13.37 -7.79
N ALA A 97 -3.92 -14.49 -7.47
CA ALA A 97 -2.48 -14.61 -7.61
C ALA A 97 -2.10 -14.69 -9.09
N PRO A 98 -1.08 -13.92 -9.54
CA PRO A 98 -0.48 -14.16 -10.85
C PRO A 98 -0.06 -15.62 -11.02
N PRO A 99 -0.16 -16.19 -12.24
CA PRO A 99 0.15 -17.59 -12.48
C PRO A 99 1.63 -17.93 -12.26
N ASP A 100 2.51 -16.94 -12.32
CA ASP A 100 3.96 -17.05 -12.42
C ASP A 100 4.73 -16.55 -11.17
N LEU A 101 4.10 -16.58 -10.00
CA LEU A 101 4.78 -16.24 -8.74
C LEU A 101 5.84 -17.29 -8.36
N SER A 102 7.02 -16.81 -7.95
CA SER A 102 7.99 -17.64 -7.20
C SER A 102 7.41 -18.10 -5.86
N GLU A 103 8.01 -19.14 -5.25
CA GLU A 103 7.56 -19.66 -3.96
C GLU A 103 7.46 -18.59 -2.88
N LYS A 104 8.48 -17.71 -2.76
CA LYS A 104 8.48 -16.61 -1.79
C LYS A 104 7.37 -15.59 -2.06
N GLN A 105 7.14 -15.23 -3.32
CA GLN A 105 6.07 -14.31 -3.69
C GLN A 105 4.70 -14.92 -3.40
N ARG A 106 4.53 -16.22 -3.65
CA ARG A 106 3.30 -16.94 -3.33
C ARG A 106 3.04 -17.00 -1.82
N GLN A 107 4.05 -17.30 -1.02
CA GLN A 107 3.95 -17.25 0.44
C GLN A 107 3.54 -15.87 0.95
N ASN A 108 4.13 -14.80 0.41
CA ASN A 108 3.76 -13.43 0.77
C ASN A 108 2.34 -13.07 0.33
N PHE A 109 1.93 -13.53 -0.87
CA PHE A 109 0.58 -13.36 -1.39
C PHE A 109 -0.47 -14.03 -0.50
N ASP A 110 -0.25 -15.29 -0.14
CA ASP A 110 -1.15 -16.06 0.71
C ASP A 110 -1.25 -15.45 2.11
N LEU A 111 -0.14 -14.93 2.64
CA LEU A 111 -0.11 -14.19 3.90
C LEU A 111 -0.92 -12.88 3.82
N ALA A 112 -0.70 -12.05 2.81
CA ALA A 112 -1.43 -10.79 2.62
C ALA A 112 -2.94 -11.03 2.47
N LYS A 113 -3.32 -12.08 1.73
CA LYS A 113 -4.72 -12.48 1.59
C LYS A 113 -5.34 -12.89 2.94
N SER A 114 -4.64 -13.72 3.70
CA SER A 114 -5.08 -14.12 5.05
C SER A 114 -5.21 -12.92 6.01
N GLU A 115 -4.28 -11.97 5.93
CA GLU A 115 -4.29 -10.74 6.72
C GLU A 115 -5.44 -9.81 6.35
N PHE A 116 -5.78 -9.69 5.06
CA PHE A 116 -6.98 -8.99 4.61
C PHE A 116 -8.26 -9.66 5.10
N GLU A 117 -8.39 -10.98 4.90
CA GLU A 117 -9.56 -11.77 5.30
C GLU A 117 -9.79 -11.72 6.82
N SER A 118 -8.71 -11.73 7.61
CA SER A 118 -8.73 -11.62 9.07
C SER A 118 -8.78 -10.18 9.60
N ARG A 119 -8.74 -9.17 8.71
CA ARG A 119 -8.75 -7.74 9.03
C ARG A 119 -7.61 -7.32 9.95
N ALA A 120 -6.40 -7.80 9.67
CA ALA A 120 -5.21 -7.39 10.40
C ALA A 120 -4.91 -5.90 10.15
N ILE A 121 -4.62 -5.14 11.22
CA ILE A 121 -4.20 -3.74 11.12
C ILE A 121 -2.70 -3.62 10.88
N GLU A 122 -1.92 -4.46 11.56
CA GLU A 122 -0.48 -4.57 11.39
C GLU A 122 -0.20 -5.82 10.56
N LEU A 123 0.60 -5.68 9.51
CA LEU A 123 0.86 -6.71 8.52
C LEU A 123 2.27 -7.27 8.68
N LYS A 124 2.41 -8.57 8.43
CA LYS A 124 3.70 -9.24 8.27
C LYS A 124 4.02 -9.47 6.80
N SER A 125 3.01 -9.44 5.94
CA SER A 125 3.22 -9.42 4.49
C SER A 125 3.84 -8.11 4.02
N LEU A 126 4.65 -8.21 2.98
CA LEU A 126 5.09 -7.07 2.18
C LEU A 126 4.01 -6.69 1.15
N PRO A 127 3.99 -5.44 0.65
CA PRO A 127 3.08 -5.03 -0.41
C PRO A 127 3.16 -5.97 -1.63
N LEU A 128 1.99 -6.37 -2.15
CA LEU A 128 1.89 -7.24 -3.33
C LEU A 128 2.05 -6.48 -4.64
N ARG A 129 1.64 -5.21 -4.64
CA ARG A 129 1.85 -4.28 -5.75
C ARG A 129 2.52 -3.01 -5.24
N GLN A 130 3.56 -2.58 -5.95
CA GLN A 130 4.25 -1.33 -5.68
C GLN A 130 4.11 -0.44 -6.92
N PHE A 131 3.61 0.77 -6.73
CA PHE A 131 3.50 1.76 -7.79
C PHE A 131 4.37 2.97 -7.43
N PHE A 132 5.20 3.41 -8.38
CA PHE A 132 6.10 4.54 -8.18
C PHE A 132 5.67 5.69 -9.09
N PHE A 133 5.19 6.78 -8.49
CA PHE A 133 4.86 8.01 -9.20
C PHE A 133 6.09 8.88 -9.32
N PHE A 134 6.74 8.82 -10.47
CA PHE A 134 7.78 9.76 -10.86
C PHE A 134 7.08 10.99 -11.46
N GLY A 135 6.95 12.07 -10.68
CA GLY A 135 6.49 13.35 -11.23
C GLY A 135 7.49 13.91 -12.25
N TYR A 136 7.13 15.02 -12.91
CA TYR A 136 7.99 15.71 -13.88
C TYR A 136 9.35 16.19 -13.32
N GLN A 137 9.57 16.12 -12.01
CA GLN A 137 10.78 16.58 -11.32
C GLN A 137 11.63 15.46 -10.68
N CYS A 138 11.35 14.18 -10.93
CA CYS A 138 12.21 13.11 -10.40
C CYS A 138 13.37 12.80 -11.35
N ASN A 139 14.56 13.28 -11.00
CA ASN A 139 15.82 12.75 -11.50
C ASN A 139 16.13 11.46 -10.75
N ILE A 140 16.18 10.32 -11.45
CA ILE A 140 16.79 9.11 -10.90
C ILE A 140 18.31 9.32 -10.98
N ASP A 141 18.91 9.80 -9.90
CA ASP A 141 20.38 9.81 -9.76
C ASP A 141 20.82 8.49 -9.11
N MET A 142 21.20 7.52 -9.94
CA MET A 142 21.86 6.30 -9.48
C MET A 142 23.35 6.55 -9.25
N TYR A 143 23.79 6.56 -7.99
CA TYR A 143 25.20 6.48 -7.65
C TYR A 143 25.65 5.02 -7.58
N HIS A 144 26.23 4.51 -8.66
CA HIS A 144 27.08 3.33 -8.57
C HIS A 144 28.43 3.74 -7.96
N VAL A 145 28.55 3.63 -6.64
CA VAL A 145 29.87 3.65 -5.99
C VAL A 145 30.48 2.27 -6.21
N TYR A 146 31.29 2.13 -7.26
CA TYR A 146 32.22 1.01 -7.33
C TYR A 146 33.26 1.21 -6.21
N PRO A 147 33.58 0.19 -5.39
CA PRO A 147 34.75 0.28 -4.54
C PRO A 147 35.98 0.36 -5.45
N ASP A 148 36.76 1.43 -5.31
CA ASP A 148 38.11 1.51 -5.87
C ASP A 148 38.96 0.41 -5.24
N SER A 149 38.98 -0.77 -5.87
CA SER A 149 40.06 -1.72 -5.67
C SER A 149 41.28 -1.20 -6.43
N ALA A 150 42.03 -0.28 -5.83
CA ALA A 150 43.39 0.06 -6.22
C ALA A 150 44.15 0.68 -5.03
N SER A 151 44.49 -0.16 -4.05
CA SER A 151 45.66 0.09 -3.21
C SER A 151 46.54 -1.17 -3.23
N SER A 152 47.46 -1.18 -4.20
CA SER A 152 48.67 -1.99 -4.22
C SER A 152 49.86 -1.05 -4.34
#